data_AF-A0A7J7JPQ0-F1
#
_entry.id   AF-A0A7J7JPQ0-F1
#
_cell.length_a   1.000
_cell.length_b   1.000
_cell.length_c   1.000
_cell.angle_alpha   90.00
_cell.angle_beta   90.00
_cell.angle_gamma   90.00
#
_symmetry.space_group_name_H-M   'P 1'
#
loop_
_entity.id
_entity.type
_entity.pdbx_description
1 polymer ?
#
loop_
_entity_poly.entity_id
_entity_poly.type
_entity_poly.pdbx_seq_one_letter_code
_entity_poly.pdbx_strand_id
1 'polypeptide(L)'
;MQVVESGKLKIIPDYHTVTWYKWLRNSKDWCISRQLWWGHRIPAYFVQIQGQPKAEFRDNNYWVTGRSYEEALSKAAIKFNVHPDVISLSQDEDVLDTRFSSGIFPFSTMGGPDNTPNLQAYYPGNLLETGHPLLLGAPHGHDGTIPTREAYLQRGTSDHRKCLLLMSIIGEEISCITNECEMCCFDSHGTEYQMQLCLN
;
A
#
# COMPACT_ATOMS: atom_id res chain seq x y z
N MET A 1 -4.54 14.57 11.45
CA MET A 1 -3.98 15.27 12.65
C MET A 1 -4.86 15.06 13.89
N GLN A 2 -6.17 15.31 13.81
CA GLN A 2 -7.14 15.16 14.91
C GLN A 2 -7.06 13.84 15.71
N VAL A 3 -6.71 12.73 15.06
CA VAL A 3 -6.57 11.40 15.67
C VAL A 3 -5.52 11.35 16.80
N VAL A 4 -4.35 11.96 16.58
CA VAL A 4 -3.29 11.97 17.61
C VAL A 4 -3.59 13.07 18.65
N GLU A 5 -4.12 14.21 18.22
CA GLU A 5 -4.52 15.31 19.11
C GLU A 5 -5.63 14.90 20.10
N SER A 6 -6.57 14.07 19.65
CA SER A 6 -7.65 13.52 20.49
C SER A 6 -7.22 12.32 21.35
N GLY A 7 -5.97 11.87 21.24
CA GLY A 7 -5.45 10.72 21.98
C GLY A 7 -5.95 9.36 21.50
N LYS A 8 -6.64 9.28 20.35
CA LYS A 8 -7.08 8.00 19.76
C LYS A 8 -5.93 7.16 19.22
N LEU A 9 -4.84 7.81 18.82
CA LEU A 9 -3.57 7.17 18.46
C LEU A 9 -2.45 7.77 19.31
N LYS A 10 -1.74 6.91 20.04
CA LYS A 10 -0.55 7.29 20.80
C LYS A 10 0.70 6.82 20.08
N ILE A 11 1.57 7.76 19.71
CA ILE A 11 2.87 7.46 19.10
C ILE A 11 3.92 7.39 20.22
N ILE A 12 4.70 6.31 20.24
CA ILE A 12 5.71 6.05 21.24
C ILE A 12 7.05 5.77 20.52
N PRO A 13 8.15 6.44 20.87
CA PRO A 13 8.21 7.60 21.75
C PRO A 13 7.48 8.86 21.22
N ASP A 14 7.03 9.71 22.13
CA ASP A 14 6.20 10.90 21.86
C ASP A 14 6.87 11.93 20.95
N TYR A 15 8.20 12.07 21.00
CA TYR A 15 8.94 13.01 20.14
C TYR A 15 8.77 12.73 18.64
N HIS A 16 8.41 11.50 18.23
CA HIS A 16 8.13 11.19 16.82
C HIS A 16 6.83 11.83 16.31
N THR A 17 5.96 12.28 17.21
CA THR A 17 4.71 12.97 16.87
C THR A 17 4.96 14.21 16.01
N VAL A 18 6.03 14.95 16.27
CA VAL A 18 6.41 16.13 15.49
C VAL A 18 6.76 15.75 14.05
N THR A 19 7.54 14.68 13.87
CA THR A 19 7.90 14.17 12.54
C THR A 19 6.68 13.66 11.78
N TRP A 20 5.79 12.96 12.47
CA TRP A 20 4.52 12.48 11.89
C TRP A 20 3.64 13.63 11.41
N TYR A 21 3.49 14.70 12.21
CA TYR A 21 2.75 15.90 11.79
C TYR A 21 3.41 16.61 10.60
N LYS A 22 4.74 16.72 10.58
CA LYS A 22 5.47 17.31 9.44
C LYS A 22 5.23 16.52 8.16
N TRP A 23 5.20 15.19 8.24
CA TRP A 23 4.91 14.34 7.11
C TRP A 23 3.46 14.53 6.61
N LEU A 24 2.47 14.47 7.51
CA LEU A 24 1.07 14.65 7.15
C LEU A 24 0.75 16.02 6.54
N ARG A 25 1.42 17.09 6.99
CA ARG A 25 1.18 18.44 6.44
C ARG A 25 1.74 18.61 5.02
N ASN A 26 2.76 17.84 4.67
CA ASN A 26 3.46 17.92 3.39
C ASN A 26 3.16 16.72 2.48
N SER A 27 2.16 15.90 2.83
CA SER A 27 1.78 14.74 2.02
C SER A 27 1.24 15.22 0.69
N LYS A 28 1.78 14.68 -0.39
CA LYS A 28 1.27 14.88 -1.76
C LYS A 28 0.31 13.75 -2.11
N ASP A 29 -0.43 13.94 -3.19
CA ASP A 29 -1.25 12.88 -3.77
C ASP A 29 -0.39 11.63 -4.00
N TRP A 30 -0.89 10.51 -3.49
CA TRP A 30 -0.21 9.23 -3.63
C TRP A 30 -0.65 8.57 -4.93
N CYS A 31 0.29 8.47 -5.88
CA CYS A 31 0.11 7.62 -7.04
C CYS A 31 0.18 6.15 -6.60
N ILE A 32 -0.99 5.51 -6.49
CA ILE A 32 -1.13 4.10 -6.10
C ILE A 32 -0.88 3.11 -7.25
N SER A 33 -0.85 3.59 -8.49
CA SER A 33 -0.59 2.73 -9.65
C SER A 33 0.90 2.58 -9.91
N ARG A 34 1.29 1.39 -10.36
CA ARG A 34 2.68 1.01 -10.64
C ARG A 34 2.73 0.18 -11.92
N GLN A 35 3.68 0.50 -12.78
CA GLN A 35 3.99 -0.26 -13.99
C GLN A 35 4.97 -1.39 -13.66
N LEU A 36 4.48 -2.38 -12.91
CA LEU A 36 5.26 -3.56 -12.52
C LEU A 36 4.58 -4.82 -13.06
N TRP A 37 5.38 -5.86 -13.29
CA TRP A 37 4.90 -7.15 -13.78
C TRP A 37 4.32 -8.04 -12.67
N TRP A 38 4.56 -7.70 -11.41
CA TRP A 38 4.06 -8.41 -10.23
C TRP A 38 3.29 -7.45 -9.32
N GLY A 39 2.17 -7.93 -8.77
CA GLY A 39 1.32 -7.16 -7.87
C GLY A 39 -0.16 -7.42 -8.09
N HIS A 40 -1.00 -6.80 -7.27
CA HIS A 40 -2.44 -6.90 -7.43
C HIS A 40 -2.89 -5.98 -8.56
N ARG A 41 -3.51 -6.55 -9.61
CA ARG A 41 -4.07 -5.77 -10.72
C ARG A 41 -5.15 -4.82 -10.23
N ILE A 42 -5.11 -3.59 -10.73
CA ILE A 42 -6.11 -2.58 -10.38
C ILE A 42 -7.47 -3.03 -10.95
N PRO A 43 -8.56 -3.05 -10.15
CA PRO A 43 -9.89 -3.44 -10.60
C PRO A 43 -10.58 -2.29 -11.36
N ALA A 44 -9.85 -1.67 -12.29
CA ALA A 44 -10.32 -0.60 -13.17
C ALA A 44 -10.33 -1.09 -14.62
N TYR A 45 -11.39 -0.74 -15.34
CA TYR A 45 -11.64 -1.17 -16.71
C TYR A 45 -11.92 0.05 -17.58
N PHE A 46 -11.22 0.11 -18.70
CA PHE A 46 -11.44 1.08 -19.76
C PHE A 46 -12.60 0.63 -20.65
N VAL A 47 -13.53 1.54 -20.92
CA VAL A 47 -14.76 1.30 -21.65
C VAL A 47 -14.63 1.81 -23.08
N GLN A 48 -14.84 0.94 -24.06
CA GLN A 48 -14.97 1.29 -25.47
C GLN A 48 -16.35 0.89 -25.98
N ILE A 49 -17.10 1.83 -26.55
CA ILE A 49 -18.45 1.58 -27.08
C ILE A 49 -18.37 1.47 -28.60
N GLN A 50 -18.99 0.43 -29.16
CA GLN A 50 -19.11 0.25 -30.60
C GLN A 50 -20.06 1.30 -31.19
N GLY A 51 -19.66 1.94 -32.29
CA GLY A 51 -20.45 2.99 -32.95
C GLY A 51 -20.26 4.40 -32.39
N GLN A 52 -19.47 4.56 -31.33
CA GLN A 52 -18.99 5.86 -30.84
C GLN A 52 -17.54 6.12 -31.28
N PRO A 53 -17.07 7.38 -31.27
CA PRO A 53 -15.65 7.67 -31.47
C PRO A 53 -14.79 6.88 -30.49
N LYS A 54 -13.57 6.55 -30.92
CA LYS A 54 -12.61 5.84 -30.08
C LYS A 54 -12.36 6.67 -28.81
N ALA A 55 -12.61 6.07 -27.66
CA ALA A 55 -12.42 6.74 -26.38
C ALA A 55 -10.93 7.00 -26.17
N GLU A 56 -10.59 8.14 -25.58
CA GLU A 56 -9.22 8.46 -25.22
C GLU A 56 -8.88 7.82 -23.88
N PHE A 57 -7.77 7.07 -23.82
CA PHE A 57 -7.32 6.39 -22.61
C PHE A 57 -7.12 7.34 -21.40
N ARG A 58 -6.73 8.59 -21.69
CA ARG A 58 -6.49 9.63 -20.67
C ARG A 58 -7.78 10.27 -20.13
N ASP A 59 -8.93 9.99 -20.74
CA ASP A 59 -10.20 10.53 -20.27
C ASP A 59 -10.78 9.65 -19.16
N ASN A 60 -10.76 10.19 -17.94
CA ASN A 60 -11.28 9.55 -16.72
C ASN A 60 -12.78 9.18 -16.83
N ASN A 61 -13.54 9.77 -17.76
CA ASN A 61 -14.95 9.44 -17.96
C ASN A 61 -15.16 8.04 -18.53
N TYR A 62 -14.18 7.46 -19.22
CA TYR A 62 -14.27 6.13 -19.82
C TYR A 62 -13.76 5.00 -18.92
N TRP A 63 -13.51 5.29 -17.64
CA TRP A 63 -13.09 4.29 -16.67
C TRP A 63 -14.23 3.91 -15.72
N VAL A 64 -14.31 2.62 -15.42
CA VAL A 64 -15.23 2.03 -14.44
C VAL A 64 -14.49 1.04 -13.53
N THR A 65 -14.92 0.90 -12.28
CA THR A 65 -14.33 -0.04 -11.33
C THR A 65 -15.24 -1.23 -11.07
N GLY A 66 -14.68 -2.43 -10.95
CA GLY A 66 -15.44 -3.65 -10.66
C GLY A 66 -14.53 -4.76 -10.15
N ARG A 67 -15.00 -5.57 -9.19
CA ARG A 67 -14.25 -6.72 -8.67
C ARG A 67 -14.21 -7.86 -9.68
N SER A 68 -15.19 -7.90 -10.57
CA SER A 68 -15.28 -8.81 -11.70
C SER A 68 -15.58 -8.06 -12.99
N TYR A 69 -15.33 -8.74 -14.12
CA TYR A 69 -15.67 -8.23 -15.44
C TYR A 69 -17.17 -7.93 -15.58
N GLU A 70 -18.03 -8.80 -15.05
CA GLU A 70 -19.50 -8.67 -15.12
C GLU A 70 -20.01 -7.46 -14.32
N GLU A 71 -19.42 -7.20 -13.15
CA GLU A 71 -19.74 -6.03 -12.33
C GLU A 71 -19.34 -4.74 -13.05
N ALA A 72 -18.14 -4.72 -13.65
CA ALA A 72 -17.66 -3.59 -14.43
C ALA A 72 -18.54 -3.34 -15.67
N LEU A 73 -18.97 -4.40 -16.35
CA LEU A 73 -19.84 -4.31 -17.53
C LEU A 73 -21.21 -3.75 -17.17
N SER A 74 -21.80 -4.22 -16.07
CA SER A 74 -23.08 -3.72 -15.57
C SER A 74 -23.00 -2.23 -15.21
N LYS A 75 -21.91 -1.82 -14.53
CA LYS A 75 -21.66 -0.41 -14.21
C LYS A 75 -21.43 0.45 -15.46
N ALA A 76 -20.72 -0.05 -16.45
CA ALA A 76 -20.52 0.64 -17.72
C ALA A 76 -21.84 0.83 -18.49
N ALA A 77 -22.65 -0.22 -18.58
CA ALA A 77 -23.97 -0.16 -19.23
C ALA A 77 -24.87 0.90 -18.60
N ILE A 78 -24.90 0.97 -17.26
CA ILE A 78 -25.66 2.00 -16.53
C ILE A 78 -25.06 3.39 -16.78
N LYS A 79 -23.74 3.55 -16.69
CA LYS A 79 -23.05 4.85 -16.83
C LYS A 79 -23.26 5.47 -18.20
N PHE A 80 -23.21 4.67 -19.26
CA PHE A 80 -23.33 5.13 -20.65
C PHE A 80 -24.73 4.95 -21.23
N ASN A 81 -25.66 4.34 -20.48
CA ASN A 81 -27.02 4.04 -20.90
C ASN A 81 -27.09 3.29 -22.25
N VAL A 82 -26.22 2.28 -22.41
CA VAL A 82 -26.13 1.44 -23.61
C VAL A 82 -26.24 -0.05 -23.24
N HIS A 83 -26.63 -0.87 -24.21
CA HIS A 83 -26.71 -2.32 -24.01
C HIS A 83 -25.31 -2.94 -23.79
N PRO A 84 -25.14 -3.93 -22.89
CA PRO A 84 -23.84 -4.56 -22.63
C PRO A 84 -23.12 -5.09 -23.88
N ASP A 85 -23.87 -5.57 -24.88
CA ASP A 85 -23.31 -6.19 -26.10
C ASP A 85 -22.49 -5.23 -26.97
N VAL A 86 -22.71 -3.91 -26.86
CA VAL A 86 -21.95 -2.91 -27.61
C VAL A 86 -20.72 -2.40 -26.85
N ILE A 87 -20.48 -2.91 -25.63
CA ILE A 87 -19.39 -2.48 -24.75
C ILE A 87 -18.23 -3.47 -24.84
N SER A 88 -17.04 -2.95 -25.08
CA SER A 88 -15.78 -3.66 -24.90
C SER A 88 -15.06 -3.09 -23.68
N LEU A 89 -14.66 -3.96 -22.75
CA LEU A 89 -13.87 -3.60 -21.57
C LEU A 89 -12.43 -4.10 -21.70
N SER A 90 -11.48 -3.27 -21.26
CA SER A 90 -10.07 -3.65 -21.11
C SER A 90 -9.58 -3.28 -19.71
N GLN A 91 -9.10 -4.26 -18.95
CA GLN A 91 -8.60 -4.00 -17.60
C GLN A 91 -7.28 -3.21 -17.65
N ASP A 92 -7.09 -2.28 -16.71
CA ASP A 92 -5.83 -1.58 -16.52
C ASP A 92 -4.66 -2.55 -16.34
N GLU A 93 -3.56 -2.28 -17.03
CA GLU A 93 -2.33 -3.08 -16.98
C GLU A 93 -1.52 -2.83 -15.72
N ASP A 94 -1.70 -1.66 -15.09
CA ASP A 94 -1.02 -1.29 -13.86
C ASP A 94 -1.41 -2.21 -12.68
N VAL A 95 -0.48 -2.31 -11.74
CA VAL A 95 -0.68 -2.97 -10.45
C VAL A 95 -0.69 -1.95 -9.31
N LEU A 96 -1.30 -2.33 -8.19
CA LEU A 96 -1.31 -1.55 -6.97
C LEU A 96 0.07 -1.51 -6.33
N ASP A 97 0.43 -0.34 -5.79
CA ASP A 97 1.60 -0.14 -4.94
C ASP A 97 1.59 -1.14 -3.77
N THR A 98 2.71 -1.83 -3.52
CA THR A 98 2.90 -2.74 -2.39
C THR A 98 2.57 -2.08 -1.04
N ARG A 99 2.79 -0.76 -0.91
CA ARG A 99 2.43 -0.01 0.31
C ARG A 99 0.93 0.07 0.52
N PHE A 100 0.13 -0.02 -0.54
CA PHE A 100 -1.32 -0.09 -0.46
C PHE A 100 -1.78 -1.43 0.13
N SER A 101 -1.23 -2.55 -0.36
CA SER A 101 -1.58 -3.87 0.16
C SER A 101 -1.05 -4.09 1.59
N SER A 102 0.13 -3.56 1.92
CA SER A 102 0.64 -3.62 3.31
C SER A 102 -0.19 -2.79 4.28
N GLY A 103 -0.70 -1.64 3.82
CA GLY A 103 -1.56 -0.77 4.60
C GLY A 103 -2.89 -1.39 5.02
N ILE A 104 -3.46 -2.28 4.20
CA ILE A 104 -4.72 -2.97 4.47
C ILE A 104 -4.53 -4.33 5.18
N PHE A 105 -3.29 -4.73 5.49
CA PHE A 105 -2.98 -6.04 6.08
C PHE A 105 -3.74 -6.36 7.39
N PRO A 106 -3.87 -5.44 8.37
CA PRO A 106 -4.64 -5.72 9.58
C PRO A 106 -6.10 -6.05 9.25
N PHE A 107 -6.66 -5.41 8.22
CA PHE A 107 -8.04 -5.60 7.82
C PHE A 107 -8.26 -6.90 7.04
N SER A 108 -7.36 -7.21 6.09
CA SER A 108 -7.49 -8.40 5.24
C SER A 108 -7.25 -9.71 6.01
N THR A 109 -6.33 -9.72 6.98
CA THR A 109 -6.05 -10.91 7.81
C THR A 109 -7.23 -11.31 8.69
N MET A 110 -8.11 -10.37 9.06
CA MET A 110 -9.31 -10.63 9.85
C MET A 110 -10.53 -11.01 9.00
N GLY A 111 -10.37 -11.17 7.68
CA GLY A 111 -11.46 -11.52 6.78
C GLY A 111 -12.27 -10.32 6.30
N GLY A 112 -11.74 -9.09 6.44
CA GLY A 112 -12.28 -7.94 5.73
C GLY A 112 -12.22 -8.17 4.21
N PRO A 113 -13.19 -7.69 3.43
CA PRO A 113 -14.14 -6.62 3.73
C PRO A 113 -15.43 -7.03 4.45
N ASP A 114 -15.64 -8.31 4.70
CA ASP A 114 -16.86 -8.78 5.34
C ASP A 114 -16.83 -8.50 6.85
N ASN A 115 -18.01 -8.31 7.44
CA ASN A 115 -18.13 -8.01 8.87
C ASN A 115 -17.99 -9.29 9.71
N THR A 116 -16.77 -9.81 9.79
CA THR A 116 -16.47 -11.07 10.48
C THR A 116 -16.42 -10.87 12.01
N PRO A 117 -16.68 -11.92 12.82
CA PRO A 117 -16.51 -11.86 14.26
C PRO A 117 -15.09 -11.46 14.69
N ASN A 118 -14.07 -11.90 13.94
CA ASN A 118 -12.68 -11.56 14.22
C ASN A 118 -12.40 -10.07 14.02
N LEU A 119 -12.93 -9.48 12.94
CA LEU A 119 -12.78 -8.06 12.67
C LEU A 119 -13.41 -7.23 13.81
N GLN A 120 -14.61 -7.60 14.26
CA GLN A 120 -15.27 -6.90 15.37
C GLN A 120 -14.53 -7.03 16.71
N ALA A 121 -13.92 -8.20 16.97
CA ALA A 121 -13.27 -8.48 18.23
C ALA A 121 -11.87 -7.84 18.34
N TYR A 122 -11.11 -7.82 17.24
CA TYR A 122 -9.69 -7.49 17.26
C TYR A 122 -9.32 -6.19 16.52
N TYR A 123 -10.26 -5.57 15.80
CA TYR A 123 -10.07 -4.26 15.19
C TYR A 123 -10.84 -3.17 15.97
N PRO A 124 -10.20 -2.05 16.32
CA PRO A 124 -8.81 -1.69 16.09
C PRO A 124 -7.83 -2.39 17.06
N GLY A 125 -6.62 -2.66 16.58
CA GLY A 125 -5.57 -3.31 17.36
C GLY A 125 -5.07 -2.44 18.52
N ASN A 126 -4.39 -3.07 19.49
CA ASN A 126 -3.87 -2.37 20.68
C ASN A 126 -2.53 -1.67 20.40
N LEU A 127 -1.59 -2.39 19.79
CA LEU A 127 -0.22 -1.94 19.59
C LEU A 127 0.26 -2.32 18.18
N LEU A 128 0.81 -1.35 17.46
CA LEU A 128 1.56 -1.55 16.24
C LEU A 128 3.03 -1.27 16.53
N GLU A 129 3.85 -2.30 16.52
CA GLU A 129 5.30 -2.16 16.60
C GLU A 129 5.89 -2.11 15.19
N THR A 130 6.62 -1.05 14.87
CA THR A 130 7.21 -0.88 13.54
C THR A 130 8.47 0.00 13.57
N GLY A 131 9.23 -0.01 12.48
CA GLY A 131 10.36 0.89 12.31
C GLY A 131 9.89 2.33 12.03
N HIS A 132 10.70 3.31 12.43
CA HIS A 132 10.39 4.74 12.20
C HIS A 132 9.90 5.10 10.76
N PRO A 133 10.50 4.62 9.66
CA PRO A 133 10.08 5.01 8.30
C PRO A 133 8.75 4.37 7.84
N LEU A 134 8.23 3.36 8.54
CA LEU A 134 7.07 2.58 8.11
C LEU A 134 5.72 3.15 8.60
N LEU A 135 5.70 3.88 9.72
CA LEU A 135 4.46 4.47 10.25
C LEU A 135 3.80 5.47 9.29
N LEU A 136 4.61 6.08 8.41
CA LEU A 136 4.17 7.11 7.48
C LEU A 136 3.28 6.57 6.35
N GLY A 137 3.19 5.25 6.14
CA GLY A 137 2.45 4.68 5.01
C GLY A 137 1.05 4.13 5.33
N ALA A 138 0.64 4.11 6.60
CA ALA A 138 -0.58 3.39 6.97
C ALA A 138 -1.85 4.17 6.57
N PRO A 139 -2.70 3.62 5.67
CA PRO A 139 -3.96 4.24 5.33
C PRO A 139 -4.91 4.21 6.54
N HIS A 140 -5.71 5.26 6.68
CA HIS A 140 -6.88 5.22 7.54
C HIS A 140 -7.89 4.21 6.98
N GLY A 141 -8.62 3.53 7.87
CA GLY A 141 -9.73 2.67 7.46
C GLY A 141 -10.72 3.45 6.61
N HIS A 142 -11.44 2.75 5.71
CA HIS A 142 -12.47 3.33 4.86
C HIS A 142 -13.60 4.04 5.64
N ASP A 143 -13.74 3.71 6.93
CA ASP A 143 -14.67 4.26 7.91
C ASP A 143 -14.05 5.37 8.79
N GLY A 144 -12.81 5.79 8.51
CA GLY A 144 -12.07 6.75 9.32
C GLY A 144 -11.58 6.18 10.66
N THR A 145 -11.69 4.87 10.87
CA THR A 145 -11.09 4.22 12.04
C THR A 145 -9.58 4.07 11.87
N ILE A 146 -8.91 4.01 13.01
CA ILE A 146 -7.46 3.94 13.07
C ILE A 146 -7.12 2.47 13.32
N PRO A 147 -6.19 1.88 12.57
CA PRO A 147 -5.91 0.45 12.68
C PRO A 147 -5.34 0.03 14.05
N THR A 148 -4.79 0.96 14.81
CA THR A 148 -4.19 0.71 16.12
C THR A 148 -4.43 1.87 17.10
N ARG A 149 -4.45 1.58 18.40
CA ARG A 149 -4.49 2.58 19.47
C ARG A 149 -3.11 3.14 19.82
N GLU A 150 -2.09 2.29 19.79
CA GLU A 150 -0.71 2.68 20.07
C GLU A 150 0.21 2.28 18.92
N ALA A 151 1.19 3.12 18.60
CA ALA A 151 2.23 2.85 17.61
C ALA A 151 3.60 3.02 18.27
N TYR A 152 4.32 1.91 18.44
CA TYR A 152 5.66 1.89 18.99
C TYR A 152 6.69 1.85 17.86
N LEU A 153 7.56 2.86 17.83
CA LEU A 153 8.58 3.05 16.82
C LEU A 153 9.94 2.60 17.33
N GLN A 154 10.39 1.47 16.82
CA GLN A 154 11.73 0.97 17.09
C GLN A 154 12.77 1.84 16.37
N ARG A 155 13.91 2.06 17.03
CA ARG A 155 15.12 2.54 16.35
C ARG A 155 15.66 1.44 15.45
N GLY A 156 15.98 1.80 14.21
CA GLY A 156 16.77 0.94 13.34
C GLY A 156 18.14 0.65 13.97
N THR A 157 18.63 -0.58 13.81
CA THR A 157 19.98 -0.94 14.23
C THR A 157 20.97 -0.48 13.17
N SER A 158 21.83 0.47 13.50
CA SER A 158 22.95 0.90 12.64
C SER A 158 24.27 0.16 12.95
N ASP A 159 24.22 -0.90 13.76
CA ASP A 159 25.42 -1.63 14.20
C ASP A 159 25.80 -2.68 13.15
N HIS A 160 26.94 -2.45 12.50
CA HIS A 160 27.55 -3.34 11.51
C HIS A 160 27.65 -4.80 12.00
N ARG A 161 27.83 -5.02 13.31
CA ARG A 161 27.93 -6.37 13.91
C ARG A 161 26.61 -7.13 13.87
N LYS A 162 25.46 -6.45 13.92
CA LYS A 162 24.14 -7.08 13.81
C LYS A 162 23.83 -7.44 12.35
N CYS A 163 24.29 -6.62 11.39
CA CYS A 163 24.23 -6.99 9.98
C CYS A 163 25.07 -8.24 9.71
N LEU A 164 26.29 -8.34 10.26
CA LEU A 164 27.16 -9.52 10.14
C LEU A 164 26.53 -10.80 10.74
N LEU A 165 25.80 -10.68 11.87
CA LEU A 165 25.07 -11.81 12.45
C LEU A 165 23.94 -12.29 11.53
N LEU A 166 23.17 -11.36 10.95
CA LEU A 166 22.14 -11.68 9.96
C LEU A 166 22.76 -12.38 8.74
N MET A 167 23.91 -11.89 8.26
CA MET A 167 24.67 -12.48 7.15
C MET A 167 25.15 -13.91 7.45
N SER A 168 25.56 -14.21 8.68
CA SER A 168 25.90 -15.58 9.07
C SER A 168 24.69 -16.54 9.10
N ILE A 169 23.49 -16.01 9.29
CA ILE A 169 22.24 -16.80 9.33
C ILE A 169 21.72 -17.05 7.92
N ILE A 170 21.83 -16.06 7.02
CA ILE A 170 21.32 -16.13 5.64
C ILE A 170 22.36 -16.67 4.63
N GLY A 171 23.64 -16.72 4.99
CA GLY A 171 24.69 -17.36 4.17
C GLY A 171 25.21 -16.53 2.99
N GLU A 172 24.90 -15.24 2.91
CA GLU A 172 25.36 -14.35 1.83
C GLU A 172 26.16 -13.14 2.35
N GLU A 173 27.24 -12.78 1.63
CA GLU A 173 28.01 -11.56 1.86
C GLU A 173 27.24 -10.35 1.28
N ILE A 174 26.59 -9.59 2.15
CA ILE A 174 26.00 -8.30 1.78
C ILE A 174 26.94 -7.20 2.29
N SER A 175 27.21 -6.17 1.50
CA SER A 175 27.89 -4.97 2.02
C SER A 175 26.84 -3.93 2.43
N CYS A 176 26.78 -3.61 3.72
CA CYS A 176 25.92 -2.53 4.23
C CYS A 176 26.71 -1.22 4.25
N ILE A 177 26.58 -0.40 3.21
CA ILE A 177 27.10 0.97 3.24
C ILE A 177 26.06 1.84 3.93
N THR A 178 26.40 2.30 5.13
CA THR A 178 25.57 3.26 5.87
C THR A 178 25.81 4.65 5.31
N ASN A 179 24.84 5.18 4.55
CA ASN A 179 24.63 6.61 4.43
C ASN A 179 23.13 6.84 4.19
N GLU A 180 22.46 7.31 5.25
CA GLU A 180 21.12 7.89 5.27
C GLU A 180 19.94 7.04 4.74
N CYS A 181 19.14 6.53 5.69
CA CYS A 181 17.74 6.10 5.55
C CYS A 181 17.32 4.99 4.57
N GLU A 182 18.19 4.43 3.74
CA GLU A 182 17.87 3.22 2.96
C GLU A 182 18.91 2.12 3.22
N MET A 183 18.43 0.93 3.60
CA MET A 183 19.29 -0.24 3.74
C MET A 183 19.38 -0.89 2.36
N CYS A 184 20.37 -0.45 1.57
CA CYS A 184 20.67 -1.02 0.26
C CYS A 184 21.57 -2.24 0.44
N CYS A 185 21.13 -3.40 -0.05
CA CYS A 185 21.93 -4.61 -0.10
C CYS A 185 22.68 -4.62 -1.43
N PHE A 186 24.02 -4.68 -1.41
CA PHE A 186 24.83 -4.81 -2.61
C PHE A 186 25.42 -6.22 -2.71
N ASP A 187 25.42 -6.79 -3.91
CA ASP A 187 26.20 -7.99 -4.22
C ASP A 187 27.70 -7.66 -4.37
N SER A 188 28.53 -8.70 -4.51
CA SER A 188 29.99 -8.58 -4.74
C SER A 188 30.35 -7.90 -6.08
N HIS A 189 29.36 -7.62 -6.93
CA HIS A 189 29.51 -6.93 -8.22
C HIS A 189 29.01 -5.47 -8.18
N GLY A 190 28.51 -4.99 -7.03
CA GLY A 190 28.05 -3.61 -6.84
C GLY A 190 26.63 -3.34 -7.33
N THR A 191 25.82 -4.37 -7.55
CA THR A 191 24.41 -4.23 -7.95
C THR A 191 23.55 -3.94 -6.72
N GLU A 192 22.73 -2.89 -6.77
CA GLU A 192 21.83 -2.49 -5.69
C GLU A 192 20.53 -3.31 -5.73
N TYR A 193 20.22 -4.03 -4.64
CA TYR A 193 18.95 -4.72 -4.46
C TYR A 193 18.13 -4.02 -3.36
N GLN A 194 16.93 -3.56 -3.72
CA GLN A 194 15.93 -3.22 -2.72
C GLN A 194 15.51 -4.50 -1.99
N MET A 195 15.45 -4.41 -0.66
CA MET A 195 15.22 -5.47 0.34
C MET A 195 14.05 -6.44 0.07
N GLN A 196 13.25 -6.21 -0.96
CA GLN A 196 12.13 -7.05 -1.36
C GLN A 196 12.54 -8.25 -2.25
N LEU A 197 13.77 -8.28 -2.79
CA LEU A 197 14.27 -9.36 -3.66
C LEU A 197 15.18 -10.37 -2.97
N CYS A 198 15.65 -10.13 -1.74
CA CYS A 198 16.61 -11.00 -1.04
C CYS A 198 15.97 -12.17 -0.26
N LEU A 199 14.73 -12.57 -0.57
CA LEU A 199 14.03 -13.67 0.10
C LEU A 199 13.58 -14.80 -0.85
N ASN A 200 14.32 -15.04 -1.93
CA ASN A 200 14.18 -16.27 -2.74
C ASN A 200 15.53 -16.94 -2.96
#